data_AF-A0A5N5XS43-F1
#
_entry.id   AF-A0A5N5XS43-F1
#
_cell.length_a   1.000
_cell.length_b   1.000
_cell.length_c   1.000
_cell.angle_alpha   90.00
_cell.angle_beta   90.00
_cell.angle_gamma   90.00
#
_symmetry.space_group_name_H-M   'P 1'
#
loop_
_entity.id
_entity.type
_entity.pdbx_description
1 polymer ?
#
loop_
_entity_poly.entity_id
_entity_poly.type
_entity_poly.pdbx_seq_one_letter_code
_entity_poly.pdbx_strand_id
1 'polypeptide(L)'
;MYLNSKKIRLNSVFLFMVLSFFMLINYSKSNLIYAGKVYSIFNKSNYSEKEINYSEKEKEIEILTSQIDDLYMQKNSILNEIHKSEKNLLSYLKIQNQTNPNIPEKNLINLKFQIFFLRKKKLLLEKQLEEIYLEKVYLEIKLRRILSSYKK
;
A
#
# COMPACT_ATOMS: atom_id res chain seq x y z
N MET A 1 -34.58 -14.34 -40.12
CA MET A 1 -34.29 -13.26 -39.15
C MET A 1 -33.12 -12.45 -39.72
N TYR A 2 -33.38 -11.31 -40.35
CA TYR A 2 -32.34 -10.49 -40.98
C TYR A 2 -31.51 -9.81 -39.89
N LEU A 3 -30.28 -10.29 -39.67
CA LEU A 3 -29.32 -9.63 -38.79
C LEU A 3 -28.81 -8.39 -39.51
N ASN A 4 -29.42 -7.25 -39.18
CA ASN A 4 -29.04 -5.95 -39.69
C ASN A 4 -27.73 -5.53 -39.01
N SER A 5 -26.59 -6.02 -39.51
CA SER A 5 -25.27 -5.64 -39.01
C SER A 5 -24.96 -4.21 -39.48
N LYS A 6 -25.36 -3.21 -38.67
CA LYS A 6 -24.88 -1.83 -38.85
C LYS A 6 -23.34 -1.85 -38.80
N LYS A 7 -22.69 -1.37 -39.87
CA LYS A 7 -21.24 -1.15 -39.91
C LYS A 7 -20.89 -0.10 -38.85
N ILE A 8 -20.32 -0.56 -37.73
CA ILE A 8 -19.75 0.32 -36.71
C ILE A 8 -18.45 0.87 -37.31
N ARG A 9 -18.41 2.17 -37.62
CA ARG A 9 -17.18 2.87 -37.97
C ARG A 9 -16.37 3.05 -36.68
N LEU A 10 -15.53 2.06 -36.36
CA LEU A 10 -14.58 2.16 -35.27
C LEU A 10 -13.59 3.28 -35.59
N ASN A 11 -13.64 4.34 -34.79
CA ASN A 11 -12.70 5.45 -34.89
C ASN A 11 -11.32 4.95 -34.43
N SER A 12 -10.27 5.10 -35.24
CA SER A 12 -8.92 4.61 -34.94
C SER A 12 -8.39 5.15 -33.61
N VAL A 13 -8.78 6.39 -33.26
CA VAL A 13 -8.48 7.04 -31.98
C VAL A 13 -9.08 6.28 -30.79
N PHE A 14 -10.30 5.76 -30.94
CA PHE A 14 -10.96 4.99 -29.88
C PHE A 14 -10.28 3.63 -29.68
N LEU A 15 -9.87 2.98 -30.76
CA LEU A 15 -9.09 1.74 -30.73
C LEU A 15 -7.74 1.94 -30.01
N PHE A 16 -7.07 3.05 -30.28
CA PHE A 16 -5.82 3.42 -29.60
C PHE A 16 -6.02 3.70 -28.10
N MET A 17 -7.11 4.38 -27.73
CA MET A 17 -7.47 4.61 -26.32
C MET A 17 -7.70 3.30 -25.56
N VAL A 18 -8.45 2.35 -26.16
CA VAL A 18 -8.68 1.04 -25.55
C VAL A 18 -7.36 0.25 -25.42
N LEU A 19 -6.51 0.29 -26.44
CA LEU A 19 -5.20 -0.38 -26.42
C LEU A 19 -4.29 0.20 -25.31
N SER A 20 -4.27 1.52 -25.17
CA SER A 20 -3.49 2.23 -24.13
C SER A 20 -3.96 1.85 -22.73
N PHE A 21 -5.28 1.74 -22.54
CA PHE A 21 -5.87 1.31 -21.27
C PHE A 21 -5.50 -0.14 -20.92
N PHE A 22 -5.50 -1.04 -21.91
CA PHE A 22 -5.05 -2.42 -21.73
C PHE A 22 -3.56 -2.51 -21.36
N MET A 23 -2.71 -1.70 -21.99
CA MET A 23 -1.29 -1.63 -21.66
C MET A 23 -1.08 -1.15 -20.23
N LEU A 24 -1.82 -0.13 -19.77
CA LEU A 24 -1.75 0.36 -18.38
C LEU A 24 -2.16 -0.70 -17.35
N ILE A 25 -3.25 -1.43 -17.60
CA ILE A 25 -3.70 -2.51 -16.71
C ILE A 25 -2.63 -3.62 -16.61
N ASN A 26 -2.00 -3.97 -17.74
CA ASN A 26 -0.95 -4.99 -17.76
C ASN A 26 0.36 -4.48 -17.15
N TYR A 27 0.72 -3.21 -17.35
CA TYR A 27 1.90 -2.60 -16.74
C TYR A 27 1.78 -2.58 -15.20
N SER A 28 0.56 -2.43 -14.69
CA SER A 28 0.27 -2.48 -13.25
C SER A 28 0.45 -3.88 -12.65
N LYS A 29 0.41 -4.94 -13.47
CA LYS A 29 0.62 -6.33 -13.05
C LYS A 29 2.04 -6.84 -13.29
N SER A 30 2.80 -6.22 -14.20
CA SER A 30 4.21 -6.51 -14.33
C SER A 30 4.95 -5.85 -13.17
N ASN A 31 5.53 -6.65 -12.28
CA ASN A 31 6.58 -6.18 -11.38
C ASN A 31 7.68 -5.56 -12.24
N LEU A 32 7.64 -4.24 -12.40
CA LEU A 32 8.75 -3.48 -12.97
C LEU A 32 9.88 -3.60 -11.95
N ILE A 33 10.70 -4.64 -12.09
CA ILE A 33 11.92 -4.79 -11.31
C ILE A 33 12.76 -3.57 -11.66
N TYR A 34 12.90 -2.69 -10.68
CA TYR A 34 13.83 -1.57 -10.74
C TYR A 34 15.24 -2.15 -10.89
N ALA A 35 15.73 -2.24 -12.12
CA ALA A 35 17.14 -2.44 -12.39
C ALA A 35 17.86 -1.13 -12.03
N GLY A 36 18.17 -0.96 -10.75
CA GLY A 36 19.01 0.12 -10.27
C GLY A 36 20.33 0.18 -11.05
N LYS A 37 21.01 1.33 -10.97
CA LYS A 37 22.28 1.59 -11.66
C LYS A 37 23.21 0.37 -11.57
N VAL A 38 23.53 -0.20 -12.72
CA VAL A 38 24.57 -1.21 -12.87
C VAL A 38 25.88 -0.58 -12.40
N TYR A 39 26.28 -0.88 -11.17
CA TYR A 39 27.65 -0.66 -10.73
C TYR A 39 28.50 -1.65 -11.50
N SER A 40 29.41 -1.10 -12.30
CA SER A 40 30.40 -1.83 -13.08
C SER A 40 31.04 -2.95 -12.26
N ILE A 41 31.03 -4.13 -12.85
CA ILE A 41 31.75 -5.34 -12.47
C ILE A 41 33.14 -4.96 -11.95
N PHE A 42 33.34 -5.02 -10.62
CA PHE A 42 34.68 -5.02 -10.06
C PHE A 42 35.27 -6.41 -10.28
N ASN A 43 36.51 -6.38 -10.78
CA ASN A 43 37.25 -7.53 -11.28
C ASN A 43 37.25 -8.73 -10.32
N LYS A 44 36.92 -9.88 -10.92
CA LYS A 44 37.07 -11.23 -10.41
C LYS A 44 38.54 -11.44 -9.99
N SER A 45 38.82 -11.27 -8.71
CA SER A 45 40.10 -11.68 -8.11
C SER A 45 39.78 -12.43 -6.82
N ASN A 46 39.96 -13.75 -6.86
CA ASN A 46 40.12 -14.71 -5.77
C ASN A 46 39.56 -14.35 -4.37
N TYR A 47 38.30 -13.97 -4.27
CA TYR A 47 37.59 -13.99 -2.98
C TYR A 47 37.12 -15.41 -2.71
N SER A 48 37.35 -15.87 -1.48
CA SER A 48 36.91 -17.19 -1.05
C SER A 48 35.38 -17.27 -1.10
N GLU A 49 34.80 -18.41 -1.50
CA GLU A 49 33.33 -18.62 -1.51
C GLU A 49 32.65 -18.28 -0.16
N LYS A 50 33.42 -18.25 0.93
CA LYS A 50 32.97 -17.82 2.24
C LYS A 50 32.70 -16.31 2.29
N GLU A 51 33.62 -15.47 1.80
CA GLU A 51 33.48 -14.00 1.85
C GLU A 51 32.32 -13.47 0.99
N ILE A 52 32.05 -14.12 -0.14
CA ILE A 52 30.90 -13.78 -1.01
C ILE A 52 29.57 -14.07 -0.27
N ASN A 53 29.47 -15.20 0.42
CA ASN A 53 28.30 -15.58 1.22
C ASN A 53 28.07 -14.64 2.43
N TYR A 54 29.14 -14.15 3.07
CA TYR A 54 29.01 -13.18 4.17
C TYR A 54 28.47 -11.83 3.67
N SER A 55 28.99 -11.33 2.54
CA SER A 55 28.55 -10.06 1.93
C SER A 55 27.09 -10.10 1.45
N GLU A 56 26.64 -11.22 0.89
CA GLU A 56 25.24 -11.38 0.47
C GLU A 56 24.27 -11.39 1.66
N LYS A 57 24.64 -12.05 2.76
CA LYS A 57 23.81 -12.06 3.99
C LYS A 57 23.79 -10.71 4.70
N GLU A 58 24.87 -9.93 4.68
CA GLU A 58 24.89 -8.56 5.20
C GLU A 58 23.90 -7.66 4.46
N LYS A 59 23.88 -7.77 3.12
CA LYS A 59 22.89 -7.08 2.29
C LYS A 59 21.47 -7.53 2.60
N GLU A 60 21.24 -8.82 2.79
CA GLU A 60 19.91 -9.32 3.17
C GLU A 60 19.46 -8.78 4.53
N ILE A 61 20.38 -8.72 5.51
CA ILE A 61 20.13 -8.10 6.82
C ILE A 61 19.75 -6.63 6.66
N GLU A 62 20.54 -5.85 5.90
CA GLU A 62 20.30 -4.43 5.65
C GLU A 62 18.94 -4.17 5.01
N ILE A 63 18.59 -4.96 3.99
CA ILE A 63 17.28 -4.90 3.32
C ILE A 63 16.15 -5.18 4.32
N LEU A 64 16.27 -6.24 5.13
CA LEU A 64 15.25 -6.60 6.11
C LEU A 64 15.09 -5.53 7.20
N THR A 65 16.18 -4.93 7.66
CA THR A 65 16.12 -3.82 8.62
C THR A 65 15.44 -2.60 8.02
N SER A 66 15.77 -2.23 6.78
CA SER A 66 15.11 -1.12 6.09
C SER A 66 13.61 -1.36 5.93
N GLN A 67 13.20 -2.57 5.57
CA GLN A 67 11.78 -2.91 5.44
C GLN A 67 11.04 -2.83 6.78
N ILE A 68 11.66 -3.24 7.89
CA ILE A 68 11.08 -3.12 9.23
C ILE A 68 10.92 -1.65 9.63
N ASP A 69 11.90 -0.81 9.31
CA ASP A 69 11.85 0.63 9.58
C ASP A 69 10.77 1.33 8.75
N ASP A 70 10.63 0.96 7.47
CA ASP A 70 9.56 1.46 6.61
C ASP A 70 8.17 1.10 7.17
N LEU A 71 7.98 -0.15 7.61
CA LEU A 71 6.74 -0.58 8.27
C LEU A 71 6.46 0.21 9.55
N TYR A 72 7.50 0.57 10.31
CA TYR A 72 7.36 1.41 11.50
C TYR A 72 6.85 2.82 11.14
N MET A 73 7.39 3.42 10.08
CA MET A 73 6.94 4.72 9.59
C MET A 73 5.50 4.67 9.07
N GLN A 74 5.15 3.62 8.32
CA GLN A 74 3.77 3.40 7.86
C GLN A 74 2.80 3.25 9.02
N LYS A 75 3.15 2.47 10.06
CA LYS A 75 2.35 2.32 11.28
C LYS A 75 2.03 3.67 11.91
N ASN A 76 3.05 4.54 12.05
CA ASN A 76 2.87 5.86 12.65
C ASN A 76 1.99 6.77 11.80
N SER A 77 2.14 6.71 10.47
CA SER A 77 1.26 7.44 9.53
C SER A 77 -0.21 7.02 9.70
N ILE A 78 -0.48 5.72 9.74
CA ILE A 78 -1.84 5.19 9.91
C ILE A 78 -2.42 5.58 11.28
N LEU A 79 -1.64 5.50 12.35
CA LEU A 79 -2.07 5.95 13.68
C LEU A 79 -2.46 7.44 13.70
N ASN A 80 -1.69 8.28 13.01
CA ASN A 80 -2.03 9.70 12.86
C ASN A 80 -3.35 9.90 12.09
N GLU A 81 -3.60 9.09 11.06
CA GLU A 81 -4.87 9.12 10.33
C GLU A 81 -6.07 8.66 11.16
N ILE A 82 -5.89 7.63 12.00
CA ILE A 82 -6.93 7.17 12.94
C ILE A 82 -7.26 8.30 13.91
N HIS A 83 -6.26 8.89 14.55
CA HIS A 83 -6.45 9.99 15.50
C HIS A 83 -7.14 11.21 14.86
N LYS A 84 -6.80 11.55 13.61
CA LYS A 84 -7.50 12.58 12.83
C LYS A 84 -8.96 12.20 12.57
N SER A 85 -9.22 10.95 12.22
CA SER A 85 -10.57 10.44 11.96
C SER A 85 -11.43 10.45 13.22
N GLU A 86 -10.85 10.14 14.38
CA GLU A 86 -11.51 10.21 15.69
C GLU A 86 -11.86 11.64 16.09
N LYS A 87 -10.93 12.60 15.91
CA LYS A 87 -11.21 14.02 16.15
C LYS A 87 -12.37 14.53 15.30
N ASN A 88 -12.39 14.16 14.02
CA ASN A 88 -13.48 14.51 13.12
C ASN A 88 -14.80 13.84 13.54
N LEU A 89 -14.75 12.57 13.91
CA LEU A 89 -15.95 11.86 14.37
C LEU A 89 -16.54 12.54 15.62
N LEU A 90 -15.68 12.94 16.56
CA LEU A 90 -16.08 13.58 17.81
C LEU A 90 -16.67 14.98 17.57
N SER A 91 -16.16 15.74 16.58
CA SER A 91 -16.77 17.02 16.20
C SER A 91 -18.15 16.82 15.56
N TYR A 92 -18.32 15.85 14.66
CA TYR A 92 -19.62 15.57 14.06
C TYR A 92 -20.66 15.05 15.06
N LEU A 93 -20.25 14.23 16.03
CA LEU A 93 -21.13 13.77 17.10
C LEU A 93 -21.56 14.92 18.03
N LYS A 94 -20.65 15.86 18.33
CA LYS A 94 -21.01 17.08 19.09
C LYS A 94 -22.05 17.91 18.35
N ILE A 95 -21.87 18.11 17.04
CA ILE A 95 -22.85 18.82 16.20
C ILE A 95 -24.20 18.09 16.28
N GLN A 96 -24.22 16.76 16.12
CA GLN A 96 -25.44 15.94 16.22
C GLN A 96 -26.17 16.08 17.56
N ASN A 97 -25.43 16.19 18.66
CA ASN A 97 -26.03 16.32 20.00
C ASN A 97 -26.52 17.75 20.29
N GLN A 98 -25.99 18.75 19.57
CA GLN A 98 -26.33 20.16 19.71
C GLN A 98 -27.36 20.63 18.67
N THR A 99 -27.74 19.78 17.70
CA THR A 99 -28.67 20.15 16.65
C THR A 99 -30.08 20.39 17.21
N ASN A 100 -30.57 21.63 17.06
CA ASN A 100 -31.97 21.99 17.30
C ASN A 100 -32.91 21.17 16.37
N PRO A 101 -34.14 20.86 16.81
CA PRO A 101 -35.11 20.10 16.01
C PRO A 101 -35.52 20.77 14.69
N ASN A 102 -35.20 22.06 14.50
CA ASN A 102 -35.54 22.84 13.31
C ASN A 102 -34.50 22.76 12.17
N ILE A 103 -33.55 21.82 12.23
CA ILE A 103 -32.55 21.66 11.16
C ILE A 103 -33.16 20.87 10.00
N PRO A 104 -32.96 21.32 8.73
CA PRO A 104 -33.50 20.62 7.57
C PRO A 104 -32.96 19.18 7.49
N GLU A 105 -33.85 18.22 7.23
CA GLU A 105 -33.54 16.78 7.17
C GLU A 105 -32.32 16.45 6.31
N LYS A 106 -32.12 17.18 5.20
CA LYS A 106 -30.98 17.03 4.30
C LYS A 106 -29.63 17.20 5.01
N ASN A 107 -29.51 18.15 5.95
CA ASN A 107 -28.28 18.38 6.71
C ASN A 107 -28.03 17.25 7.72
N LEU A 108 -29.11 16.72 8.31
CA LEU A 108 -29.08 15.63 9.28
C LEU A 108 -28.67 14.31 8.60
N ILE A 109 -29.18 14.06 7.39
CA ILE A 109 -28.79 12.93 6.54
C ILE A 109 -27.31 13.03 6.16
N ASN A 110 -26.84 14.19 5.70
CA ASN A 110 -25.43 14.39 5.34
C ASN A 110 -24.51 14.13 6.55
N LEU A 111 -24.87 14.60 7.73
CA LEU A 111 -24.09 14.39 8.96
C LEU A 111 -24.05 12.91 9.36
N LYS A 112 -25.17 12.19 9.26
CA LYS A 112 -25.22 10.73 9.46
C LYS A 112 -24.30 9.99 8.48
N PHE A 113 -24.30 10.40 7.20
CA PHE A 113 -23.39 9.83 6.20
C PHE A 113 -21.92 10.07 6.56
N GLN A 114 -21.56 11.30 6.95
CA GLN A 114 -20.19 11.64 7.33
C GLN A 114 -19.71 10.78 8.52
N ILE A 115 -20.55 10.63 9.55
CA ILE A 115 -20.28 9.76 10.69
C ILE A 115 -20.07 8.30 10.26
N PHE A 116 -20.94 7.78 9.40
CA PHE A 116 -20.83 6.42 8.89
C PHE A 116 -19.52 6.19 8.13
N PHE A 117 -19.15 7.10 7.22
CA PHE A 117 -17.91 7.01 6.47
C PHE A 117 -16.67 7.08 7.36
N LEU A 118 -16.66 7.95 8.37
CA LEU A 118 -15.54 8.04 9.31
C LEU A 118 -15.36 6.76 10.13
N ARG A 119 -16.47 6.15 10.60
CA ARG A 119 -16.41 4.86 11.30
C ARG A 119 -15.87 3.75 10.40
N LYS A 120 -16.35 3.69 9.15
CA LYS A 120 -15.88 2.72 8.18
C LYS A 120 -14.39 2.92 7.84
N LYS A 121 -13.95 4.18 7.69
CA LYS A 121 -12.55 4.52 7.46
C LYS A 121 -11.68 4.08 8.63
N LYS A 122 -12.10 4.35 9.87
CA LYS A 122 -11.37 3.92 11.08
C LYS A 122 -11.18 2.40 11.09
N LEU A 123 -12.23 1.62 10.87
CA LEU A 123 -12.15 0.16 10.80
C LEU A 123 -11.19 -0.35 9.72
N LEU A 124 -11.13 0.33 8.57
CA LEU A 124 -10.19 -0.01 7.51
C LEU A 124 -8.74 0.23 7.95
N LEU A 125 -8.47 1.39 8.56
CA LEU A 125 -7.14 1.75 9.06
C LEU A 125 -6.68 0.80 10.18
N GLU A 126 -7.59 0.36 11.06
CA GLU A 126 -7.29 -0.63 12.10
C GLU A 126 -6.88 -1.97 11.50
N LYS A 127 -7.58 -2.45 10.46
CA LYS A 127 -7.17 -3.67 9.74
C LYS A 127 -5.79 -3.53 9.10
N GLN A 128 -5.51 -2.38 8.50
CA GLN A 128 -4.18 -2.12 7.91
C GLN A 128 -3.07 -2.13 8.98
N LEU A 129 -3.35 -1.69 10.21
CA LEU A 129 -2.39 -1.80 11.31
C LEU A 129 -2.12 -3.25 11.70
N GLU A 130 -3.15 -4.10 11.72
CA GLU A 130 -2.98 -5.53 11.97
C GLU A 130 -2.13 -6.20 10.89
N GLU A 131 -2.37 -5.87 9.63
CA GLU A 131 -1.58 -6.35 8.48
C GLU A 131 -0.10 -5.95 8.61
N ILE A 132 0.17 -4.66 8.85
CA ILE A 132 1.54 -4.15 9.07
C ILE A 132 2.20 -4.84 10.26
N TYR A 133 1.45 -5.09 11.35
CA TYR A 133 1.98 -5.78 12.51
C TYR A 133 2.41 -7.21 12.18
N LEU A 134 1.56 -7.96 11.48
CA LEU A 134 1.87 -9.34 11.06
C LEU A 134 3.09 -9.39 10.14
N GLU A 135 3.17 -8.47 9.17
CA GLU A 135 4.30 -8.36 8.25
C GLU A 135 5.60 -8.04 8.98
N LYS A 136 5.56 -7.08 9.93
CA LYS A 136 6.71 -6.75 10.76
C LYS A 136 7.20 -7.95 11.55
N VAL A 137 6.30 -8.68 12.22
CA VAL A 137 6.66 -9.88 12.99
C VAL A 137 7.29 -10.94 12.09
N TYR A 138 6.75 -11.13 10.88
CA TYR A 138 7.31 -12.06 9.91
C TYR A 138 8.75 -11.70 9.52
N LEU A 139 9.01 -10.41 9.19
CA LEU A 139 10.34 -9.94 8.83
C LEU A 139 11.33 -10.03 10.00
N GLU A 140 10.90 -9.71 11.22
CA GLU A 140 11.72 -9.87 12.43
C GLU A 140 12.12 -11.34 12.67
N ILE A 141 11.20 -12.28 12.45
CA ILE A 141 11.49 -13.72 12.52
C ILE A 141 12.52 -14.11 11.46
N LYS A 142 12.35 -13.62 10.22
CA LYS A 142 13.29 -13.90 9.12
C LYS A 142 14.69 -13.37 9.45
N LEU A 143 14.78 -12.14 9.95
CA LEU A 143 16.03 -11.51 10.38
C LEU A 143 16.70 -12.32 11.50
N ARG A 144 15.95 -12.72 12.54
CA ARG A 144 16.48 -13.55 13.64
C ARG A 144 17.05 -14.88 13.15
N ARG A 145 16.41 -15.53 12.17
CA ARG A 145 16.92 -16.77 11.57
C ARG A 145 18.27 -16.55 10.89
N ILE A 146 18.40 -15.50 10.09
CA ILE A 146 19.67 -15.15 9.43
C ILE A 146 20.76 -14.87 10.46
N LEU A 147 20.48 -14.05 11.48
CA LEU A 147 21.42 -13.74 12.56
C LEU A 147 21.83 -14.98 13.36
N SER A 148 20.90 -15.91 13.62
CA SER A 148 21.22 -17.17 14.30
C SER A 148 22.13 -18.08 13.49
N SER A 149 22.03 -18.04 12.15
CA SER A 149 22.94 -18.75 11.25
C SER A 149 24.34 -18.14 11.20
N TYR A 150 24.47 -16.87 11.59
CA TYR A 150 25.72 -16.12 11.62
C TYR A 150 26.58 -16.44 12.86
N LYS A 151 25.94 -16.85 13.96
CA LYS A 151 26.60 -17.18 15.23
C LYS A 151 27.11 -18.62 15.32
N LYS A 152 26.78 -19.48 14.36
CA LYS A 152 27.30 -20.86 14.25
C LYS A 152 28.53 -20.88 13.36
#